data_AF-A0A124GTS5-F1
#
_entry.id   AF-A0A124GTS5-F1
#
_cell.length_a   1.000
_cell.length_b   1.000
_cell.length_c   1.000
_cell.angle_alpha   90.00
_cell.angle_beta   90.00
_cell.angle_gamma   90.00
#
_symmetry.space_group_name_H-M   'P 1'
#
loop_
_entity.id
_entity.type
_entity.pdbx_description
1 polymer ?
#
loop_
_entity_poly.entity_id
_entity_poly.type
_entity_poly.pdbx_seq_one_letter_code
_entity_poly.pdbx_strand_id
1 'polypeptide(L)'
;MGVGLIISFAVTAFVVDTAFNGVGLPIKSLPKYERERIQFGSWMIQKFWAPSMAFVKISIVIFIKRLFGSMRAYVVISNCLAGFIATWALAALLTNIFQCTPVQYYYNKDLKGHCMPGQVQFFQVMGSVALIEDVIILCLPIPVFWRLQINRRQKIALILVFSLGGLVCIFSLMRLIEFRQFQLTDLAASSAKESIWTSLELDVAIICGCLPFLNPLVQGVRSKKLIVVFVYD
;
A
#
# COMPACT_ATOMS: atom_id res chain seq x y z
N MET A 1 -9.99 -5.02 -5.29
CA MET A 1 -9.14 -4.02 -5.95
C MET A 1 -9.84 -2.67 -5.97
N GLY A 2 -11.07 -2.58 -6.52
CA GLY A 2 -11.83 -1.32 -6.57
C GLY A 2 -12.01 -0.60 -5.23
N VAL A 3 -12.37 -1.33 -4.16
CA VAL A 3 -12.47 -0.73 -2.81
C VAL A 3 -11.13 -0.17 -2.33
N GLY A 4 -10.03 -0.91 -2.51
CA GLY A 4 -8.69 -0.44 -2.16
C GLY A 4 -8.30 0.82 -2.95
N LEU A 5 -8.59 0.87 -4.24
CA LEU A 5 -8.36 2.06 -5.08
C LEU A 5 -9.13 3.29 -4.57
N ILE A 6 -10.41 3.13 -4.23
CA ILE A 6 -11.23 4.24 -3.70
C ILE A 6 -10.64 4.78 -2.39
N ILE A 7 -10.19 3.88 -1.50
CA ILE A 7 -9.55 4.28 -0.24
C ILE A 7 -8.19 4.93 -0.51
N SER A 8 -7.44 4.45 -1.50
CA SER A 8 -6.17 5.05 -1.93
C SER A 8 -6.35 6.51 -2.36
N PHE A 9 -7.41 6.83 -3.12
CA PHE A 9 -7.71 8.21 -3.47
C PHE A 9 -7.96 9.10 -2.24
N ALA A 10 -8.58 8.56 -1.19
CA ALA A 10 -8.73 9.29 0.06
C ALA A 10 -7.36 9.57 0.71
N VAL A 11 -6.44 8.60 0.71
CA VAL A 11 -5.05 8.81 1.17
C VAL A 11 -4.40 9.95 0.39
N THR A 12 -4.41 9.87 -0.94
CA THR A 12 -3.79 10.88 -1.81
C THR A 12 -4.41 12.26 -1.59
N ALA A 13 -5.73 12.35 -1.41
CA ALA A 13 -6.40 13.63 -1.13
C ALA A 13 -5.90 14.28 0.17
N PHE A 14 -5.74 13.50 1.25
CA PHE A 14 -5.18 14.03 2.49
C PHE A 14 -3.70 14.38 2.39
N VAL A 15 -2.91 13.63 1.62
CA VAL A 15 -1.49 13.97 1.34
C VAL A 15 -1.39 15.30 0.59
N VAL A 16 -2.27 15.53 -0.37
CA VAL A 16 -2.33 16.79 -1.11
C VAL A 16 -2.81 17.94 -0.21
N ASP A 17 -3.80 17.71 0.65
CA ASP A 17 -4.25 18.71 1.62
C ASP A 17 -3.11 19.10 2.58
N THR A 18 -2.38 18.15 3.15
CA THR A 18 -1.25 18.47 4.04
C THR A 18 -0.13 19.18 3.29
N ALA A 19 0.11 18.84 2.02
CA ALA A 19 1.06 19.56 1.17
C ALA A 19 0.69 21.04 0.98
N PHE A 20 -0.58 21.35 0.72
CA PHE A 20 -1.06 22.73 0.60
C PHE A 20 -0.98 23.52 1.91
N ASN A 21 -1.00 22.84 3.07
CA ASN A 21 -0.82 23.48 4.38
C ASN A 21 0.65 23.58 4.81
N GLY A 22 1.63 23.23 3.96
CA GLY A 22 3.04 23.41 4.26
C GLY A 22 3.70 22.26 5.03
N VAL A 23 3.20 21.02 4.90
CA VAL A 23 3.88 19.83 5.44
C VAL A 23 5.33 19.77 4.93
N GLY A 24 6.27 19.44 5.81
CA GLY A 24 7.71 19.46 5.53
C GLY A 24 8.43 20.71 6.03
N LEU A 25 7.71 21.78 6.38
CA LEU A 25 8.30 22.93 7.07
C LEU A 25 8.43 22.64 8.59
N PRO A 26 9.42 23.24 9.28
CA PRO A 26 9.54 23.10 10.72
C PRO A 26 8.24 23.52 11.43
N ILE A 27 7.76 22.72 12.38
CA ILE A 27 6.45 22.99 13.03
C ILE A 27 6.39 24.38 13.69
N LYS A 28 7.53 24.93 14.09
CA LYS A 28 7.63 26.25 14.73
C LYS A 28 7.37 27.43 13.79
N SER A 29 7.56 27.25 12.47
CA SER A 29 7.33 28.33 11.50
C SER A 29 5.87 28.43 11.04
N LEU A 30 5.02 27.47 11.42
CA LEU A 30 3.63 27.38 10.95
C LEU A 30 2.63 27.94 11.97
N PRO A 31 1.58 28.67 11.51
CA PRO A 31 0.49 29.10 12.36
C PRO A 31 -0.26 27.89 12.97
N LYS A 32 -0.91 28.10 14.12
CA LYS A 32 -1.60 27.03 14.86
C LYS A 32 -2.62 26.27 14.01
N TYR A 33 -3.41 27.00 13.22
CA TYR A 33 -4.45 26.43 12.36
C TYR A 33 -3.90 25.44 11.31
N GLU A 34 -2.80 25.80 10.64
CA GLU A 34 -2.14 24.93 9.65
C GLU A 34 -1.55 23.67 10.30
N ARG A 35 -0.98 23.82 11.51
CA ARG A 35 -0.45 22.67 12.27
C ARG A 35 -1.52 21.64 12.61
N GLU A 36 -2.67 22.10 13.10
CA GLU A 36 -3.79 21.20 13.43
C GLU A 36 -4.30 20.49 12.18
N ARG A 37 -4.41 21.19 11.04
CA ARG A 37 -4.79 20.58 9.76
C ARG A 37 -3.78 19.53 9.29
N ILE A 38 -2.48 19.82 9.37
CA ILE A 38 -1.44 18.84 9.02
C ILE A 38 -1.53 17.61 9.93
N GLN A 39 -1.63 17.81 11.25
CA GLN A 39 -1.74 16.69 12.20
C GLN A 39 -3.00 15.86 11.97
N PHE A 40 -4.13 16.51 11.68
CA PHE A 40 -5.37 15.86 11.31
C PHE A 40 -5.23 15.07 10.00
N GLY A 41 -4.61 15.65 8.97
CA GLY A 41 -4.35 14.98 7.71
C GLY A 41 -3.44 13.76 7.88
N SER A 42 -2.33 13.88 8.61
CA SER A 42 -1.46 12.75 8.96
C SER A 42 -2.20 11.66 9.75
N TRP A 43 -3.12 12.05 10.63
CA TRP A 43 -3.95 11.11 11.38
C TRP A 43 -4.90 10.32 10.46
N MET A 44 -5.50 10.98 9.47
CA MET A 44 -6.41 10.38 8.49
C MET A 44 -5.66 9.47 7.51
N ILE A 45 -4.48 9.88 7.02
CA ILE A 45 -3.60 9.07 6.16
C ILE A 45 -3.33 7.71 6.80
N GLN A 46 -2.96 7.69 8.09
CA GLN A 46 -2.72 6.45 8.84
C GLN A 46 -3.95 5.52 8.90
N LYS A 47 -5.17 6.07 8.94
CA LYS A 47 -6.41 5.27 8.97
C LYS A 47 -6.78 4.66 7.64
N PHE A 48 -6.50 5.37 6.54
CA PHE A 48 -6.86 4.89 5.22
C PHE A 48 -5.78 4.00 4.60
N TRP A 49 -4.51 4.19 4.97
CA TRP A 49 -3.41 3.41 4.42
C TRP A 49 -3.55 1.91 4.71
N ALA A 50 -3.72 1.50 5.97
CA ALA A 50 -3.76 0.07 6.34
C ALA A 50 -4.93 -0.70 5.68
N PRO A 51 -6.18 -0.19 5.68
CA PRO A 51 -7.28 -0.81 4.94
C PRO A 51 -7.03 -0.83 3.42
N SER A 52 -6.53 0.26 2.84
CA SER A 52 -6.22 0.32 1.40
C SER A 52 -5.24 -0.79 1.01
N MET A 53 -4.11 -0.87 1.73
CA MET A 53 -3.09 -1.89 1.53
C MET A 53 -3.67 -3.30 1.69
N ALA A 54 -4.47 -3.56 2.73
CA ALA A 54 -5.08 -4.86 2.91
C ALA A 54 -6.00 -5.25 1.75
N PHE A 55 -6.87 -4.35 1.30
CA PHE A 55 -7.76 -4.64 0.16
C PHE A 55 -6.97 -4.89 -1.13
N VAL A 56 -5.89 -4.15 -1.38
CA VAL A 56 -5.02 -4.36 -2.54
C VAL A 56 -4.33 -5.72 -2.45
N LYS A 57 -3.64 -6.01 -1.34
CA LYS A 57 -2.92 -7.27 -1.12
C LYS A 57 -3.84 -8.49 -1.17
N ILE A 58 -4.98 -8.44 -0.48
CA ILE A 58 -5.98 -9.52 -0.49
C ILE A 58 -6.49 -9.74 -1.92
N SER A 59 -6.66 -8.69 -2.72
CA SER A 59 -7.06 -8.84 -4.13
C SER A 59 -6.01 -9.58 -4.96
N ILE A 60 -4.73 -9.26 -4.75
CA ILE A 60 -3.61 -9.96 -5.41
C ILE A 60 -3.55 -11.42 -4.95
N VAL A 61 -3.68 -11.69 -3.65
CA VAL A 61 -3.68 -13.05 -3.10
C VAL A 61 -4.85 -13.87 -3.64
N ILE A 62 -6.05 -13.30 -3.74
CA ILE A 62 -7.22 -13.95 -4.36
C ILE A 62 -6.96 -14.23 -5.84
N PHE A 63 -6.30 -13.31 -6.55
CA PHE A 63 -5.92 -13.53 -7.95
C PHE A 63 -4.93 -14.69 -8.09
N ILE A 64 -3.88 -14.75 -7.26
CA ILE A 64 -2.91 -15.86 -7.24
C ILE A 64 -3.62 -17.18 -6.90
N LYS A 65 -4.53 -17.17 -5.92
CA LYS A 65 -5.35 -18.33 -5.56
C LYS A 65 -6.22 -18.81 -6.72
N ARG A 66 -6.82 -17.91 -7.50
CA ARG A 66 -7.61 -18.28 -8.68
C ARG A 66 -6.74 -18.88 -9.77
N LEU A 67 -5.53 -18.35 -9.96
CA LEU A 67 -4.60 -18.83 -10.98
C LEU A 67 -4.04 -20.23 -10.67
N PHE A 68 -3.71 -20.51 -9.41
CA PHE A 68 -3.13 -21.79 -8.96
C PHE A 68 -4.07 -22.64 -8.13
N GLY A 69 -5.39 -22.39 -8.24
CA GLY A 69 -6.42 -23.02 -7.41
C GLY A 69 -6.52 -24.54 -7.54
N SER A 70 -5.93 -25.11 -8.59
CA SER A 70 -5.81 -26.56 -8.76
C SER A 70 -4.89 -27.22 -7.72
N MET A 71 -3.98 -26.45 -7.08
CA MET A 71 -3.02 -26.96 -6.11
C MET A 71 -3.48 -26.63 -4.69
N ARG A 72 -3.81 -27.66 -3.90
CA ARG A 72 -4.32 -27.50 -2.52
C ARG A 72 -3.40 -26.66 -1.63
N ALA A 73 -2.09 -26.80 -1.77
CA ALA A 73 -1.11 -26.01 -1.02
C ALA A 73 -1.28 -24.49 -1.25
N TYR A 74 -1.46 -24.05 -2.50
CA TYR A 74 -1.64 -22.64 -2.84
C TYR A 74 -2.96 -22.08 -2.31
N VAL A 75 -4.02 -22.90 -2.31
CA VAL A 75 -5.31 -22.53 -1.73
C VAL A 75 -5.19 -22.27 -0.22
N VAL A 76 -4.52 -23.18 0.51
CA VAL A 76 -4.31 -23.05 1.96
C VAL A 76 -3.43 -21.85 2.27
N ILE A 77 -2.27 -21.72 1.63
CA ILE A 77 -1.34 -20.60 1.84
C ILE A 77 -2.03 -19.26 1.55
N SER A 78 -2.77 -19.16 0.45
CA SER A 78 -3.47 -17.93 0.09
C SER A 78 -4.57 -17.56 1.09
N ASN A 79 -5.32 -18.53 1.60
CA ASN A 79 -6.34 -18.27 2.64
C ASN A 79 -5.70 -17.81 3.95
N CYS A 80 -4.64 -18.48 4.40
CA CYS A 80 -3.90 -18.10 5.60
C CYS A 80 -3.31 -16.69 5.46
N LEU A 81 -2.70 -16.38 4.32
CA LEU A 81 -2.12 -15.07 4.05
C LEU A 81 -3.18 -13.97 4.00
N ALA A 82 -4.32 -14.22 3.35
CA ALA A 82 -5.42 -13.27 3.33
C ALA A 82 -6.00 -13.00 4.73
N GLY A 83 -6.14 -14.04 5.56
CA GLY A 83 -6.56 -13.90 6.96
C GLY A 83 -5.55 -13.13 7.81
N PHE A 84 -4.26 -13.37 7.60
CA PHE A 84 -3.17 -12.66 8.27
C PHE A 84 -3.20 -11.17 7.93
N ILE A 85 -3.26 -10.81 6.64
CA ILE A 85 -3.34 -9.42 6.16
C ILE A 85 -4.57 -8.70 6.74
N ALA A 86 -5.73 -9.37 6.74
CA ALA A 86 -6.96 -8.79 7.29
C ALA A 86 -6.84 -8.52 8.80
N THR A 87 -6.26 -9.47 9.54
CA THR A 87 -6.05 -9.33 10.99
C THR A 87 -5.03 -8.22 11.29
N TRP A 88 -3.94 -8.15 10.52
CA TRP A 88 -2.95 -7.09 10.62
C TRP A 88 -3.58 -5.71 10.39
N ALA A 89 -4.38 -5.54 9.35
CA ALA A 89 -5.01 -4.26 9.06
C ALA A 89 -6.07 -3.87 10.10
N LEU A 90 -6.84 -4.83 10.61
CA LEU A 90 -7.78 -4.58 11.69
C LEU A 90 -7.07 -4.14 12.97
N ALA A 91 -6.00 -4.84 13.36
CA ALA A 91 -5.17 -4.46 14.50
C ALA A 91 -4.55 -3.06 14.29
N ALA A 92 -4.01 -2.80 13.10
CA ALA A 92 -3.46 -1.49 12.73
C ALA A 92 -4.51 -0.39 12.91
N LEU A 93 -5.72 -0.60 12.37
CA LEU A 93 -6.79 0.38 12.41
C LEU A 93 -7.22 0.69 13.84
N LEU A 94 -7.50 -0.35 14.64
CA LEU A 94 -7.94 -0.20 16.03
C LEU A 94 -6.88 0.52 16.87
N THR A 95 -5.63 0.07 16.82
CA THR A 95 -4.56 0.71 17.59
C THR A 95 -4.33 2.15 17.14
N ASN A 96 -4.37 2.42 15.83
CA ASN A 96 -4.24 3.78 15.32
C ASN A 96 -5.38 4.71 15.74
N ILE A 97 -6.60 4.19 15.95
CA ILE A 97 -7.76 4.97 16.42
C ILE A 97 -7.58 5.29 17.91
N PHE A 98 -7.22 4.28 18.71
CA PHE A 98 -7.12 4.38 20.16
C PHE A 98 -5.72 4.72 20.68
N GLN A 99 -4.81 5.19 19.82
CA GLN A 99 -3.43 5.49 20.21
C GLN A 99 -3.29 6.69 21.17
N CYS A 100 -4.31 7.55 21.28
CA CYS A 100 -4.33 8.68 22.19
C CYS A 100 -5.64 8.74 22.98
N THR A 101 -5.53 9.21 24.22
CA THR A 101 -6.66 9.39 25.14
C THR A 101 -6.66 10.85 25.63
N PRO A 102 -7.65 11.67 25.22
CA PRO A 102 -8.72 11.40 24.24
C PRO A 102 -8.17 11.27 22.80
N VAL A 103 -8.91 10.62 21.90
CA VAL A 103 -8.49 10.42 20.48
C VAL A 103 -8.15 11.74 19.79
N GLN A 104 -8.89 12.80 20.14
CA GLN A 104 -8.70 14.15 19.62
C GLN A 104 -7.34 14.76 19.98
N TYR A 105 -6.69 14.26 21.04
CA TYR A 105 -5.36 14.70 21.48
C TYR A 105 -4.27 14.45 20.43
N TYR A 106 -4.51 13.57 19.44
CA TYR A 106 -3.56 13.39 18.36
C TYR A 106 -3.36 14.68 17.54
N TYR A 107 -4.47 15.32 17.14
CA TYR A 107 -4.47 16.50 16.26
C TYR A 107 -4.75 17.82 16.98
N ASN A 108 -5.31 17.79 18.20
CA ASN A 108 -5.53 18.96 19.04
C ASN A 108 -4.69 18.83 20.32
N LYS A 109 -3.56 19.54 20.35
CA LYS A 109 -2.62 19.54 21.48
C LYS A 109 -2.99 20.50 22.60
N ASP A 110 -4.06 21.29 22.45
CA ASP A 110 -4.55 22.18 23.52
C ASP A 110 -5.36 21.39 24.57
N LEU A 111 -5.83 20.20 24.22
CA LEU A 111 -6.51 19.28 25.15
C LEU A 111 -5.52 18.62 26.12
N LYS A 112 -5.93 18.39 27.36
CA LYS A 112 -5.17 17.52 28.28
C LYS A 112 -5.34 16.06 27.88
N GLY A 113 -4.25 15.39 27.56
CA GLY A 113 -4.26 14.00 27.16
C GLY A 113 -2.87 13.40 27.08
N HIS A 114 -2.82 12.13 26.74
CA HIS A 114 -1.56 11.44 26.46
C HIS A 114 -1.77 10.46 25.31
N CYS A 115 -0.68 10.16 24.61
CA CYS A 115 -0.64 9.08 23.62
C CYS A 115 0.13 7.90 24.18
N MET A 116 -0.07 6.72 23.59
CA MET A 116 0.63 5.50 23.97
C MET A 116 2.15 5.70 23.97
N PRO A 117 2.88 5.17 24.95
CA PRO A 117 4.34 5.15 24.88
C PRO A 117 4.78 4.26 23.71
N GLY A 118 5.80 4.69 22.98
CA GLY A 118 6.42 3.89 21.92
C GLY A 118 5.68 3.86 20.57
N GLN A 119 4.99 4.95 20.19
CA GLN A 119 4.32 5.06 18.87
C GLN A 119 5.26 4.75 17.70
N VAL A 120 6.51 5.22 17.76
CA VAL A 120 7.50 4.98 16.69
C VAL A 120 7.79 3.49 16.55
N GLN A 121 8.00 2.77 17.65
CA GLN A 121 8.21 1.33 17.64
C GLN A 121 7.00 0.59 17.06
N PHE A 122 5.78 1.01 17.42
CA PHE A 122 4.57 0.44 16.84
C PHE A 122 4.50 0.63 15.32
N PHE A 123 4.75 1.84 14.81
CA PHE A 123 4.76 2.09 13.36
C PHE A 123 5.86 1.30 12.64
N GLN A 124 7.03 1.16 13.25
CA GLN A 124 8.11 0.34 12.70
C GLN A 124 7.72 -1.14 12.62
N VAL A 125 7.12 -1.71 13.66
CA VAL A 125 6.67 -3.11 13.67
C VAL A 125 5.58 -3.31 12.62
N MET A 126 4.57 -2.45 12.58
CA MET A 126 3.48 -2.56 11.61
C MET A 126 3.98 -2.39 10.17
N GLY A 127 4.89 -1.45 9.94
CA GLY A 127 5.53 -1.26 8.64
C GLY A 127 6.40 -2.44 8.22
N SER A 128 7.14 -3.04 9.16
CA SER A 128 7.97 -4.23 8.90
C SER A 128 7.11 -5.44 8.53
N VAL A 129 6.00 -5.66 9.23
CA VAL A 129 5.05 -6.73 8.89
C VAL A 129 4.45 -6.50 7.51
N ALA A 130 4.07 -5.26 7.18
CA ALA A 130 3.57 -4.94 5.85
C ALA A 130 4.60 -5.24 4.74
N LEU A 131 5.87 -4.90 4.94
CA LEU A 131 6.96 -5.23 4.01
C LEU A 131 7.14 -6.74 3.87
N ILE A 132 7.07 -7.50 4.98
CA ILE A 132 7.18 -8.96 4.95
C ILE A 132 6.03 -9.56 4.12
N GLU A 133 4.80 -9.07 4.28
CA GLU A 133 3.68 -9.50 3.45
C GLU A 133 3.92 -9.23 1.96
N ASP A 134 4.48 -8.07 1.59
CA ASP A 134 4.78 -7.73 0.20
C ASP A 134 5.78 -8.72 -0.41
N VAL A 135 6.85 -9.04 0.34
CA VAL A 135 7.86 -10.03 -0.06
C VAL A 135 7.23 -11.42 -0.19
N ILE A 136 6.36 -11.85 0.73
CA ILE A 136 5.69 -13.16 0.65
C ILE A 136 4.80 -13.22 -0.59
N ILE A 137 4.01 -12.18 -0.87
CA ILE A 137 3.13 -12.11 -2.05
C ILE A 137 3.97 -12.14 -3.33
N LEU A 138 5.08 -11.40 -3.36
CA LEU A 138 6.02 -11.39 -4.49
C LEU A 138 6.63 -12.77 -4.73
N CYS A 139 7.04 -13.48 -3.68
CA CYS A 139 7.69 -14.78 -3.79
C CYS A 139 6.71 -15.92 -4.12
N LEU A 140 5.44 -15.80 -3.74
CA LEU A 140 4.43 -16.85 -3.84
C LEU A 140 4.33 -17.48 -5.25
N PRO A 141 4.30 -16.72 -6.37
CA PRO A 141 4.15 -17.31 -7.70
C PRO A 141 5.49 -17.74 -8.36
N ILE A 142 6.66 -17.38 -7.81
CA ILE A 142 7.99 -17.70 -8.40
C ILE A 142 8.18 -19.21 -8.66
N PRO A 143 7.90 -20.12 -7.69
CA PRO A 143 8.18 -21.53 -7.87
C PRO A 143 7.36 -22.18 -8.99
N VAL A 144 6.15 -21.68 -9.25
CA VAL A 144 5.30 -22.20 -10.33
C VAL A 144 5.86 -21.79 -11.69
N PHE A 145 6.32 -20.53 -11.82
CA PHE A 145 6.87 -20.04 -13.07
C PHE A 145 8.15 -20.75 -13.50
N TRP A 146 8.96 -21.21 -12.55
CA TRP A 146 10.17 -21.99 -12.86
C TRP A 146 9.87 -23.37 -13.45
N ARG A 147 8.69 -23.93 -13.16
CA ARG A 147 8.27 -25.25 -13.65
C ARG A 147 7.47 -25.20 -14.94
N LEU A 148 6.99 -24.02 -15.34
CA LEU A 148 6.08 -23.87 -16.48
C LEU A 148 6.83 -23.39 -17.74
N GLN A 149 6.70 -24.13 -18.85
CA GLN A 149 7.25 -23.74 -20.14
C GLN A 149 6.37 -22.65 -20.77
N ILE A 150 6.76 -21.39 -20.56
CA ILE A 150 5.96 -20.21 -20.93
C ILE A 150 6.51 -19.55 -22.21
N ASN A 151 5.62 -19.09 -23.09
CA ASN A 151 5.98 -18.37 -24.32
C ASN A 151 6.70 -17.04 -24.01
N ARG A 152 7.63 -16.60 -24.90
CA ARG A 152 8.44 -15.38 -24.70
C ARG A 152 7.62 -14.13 -24.32
N ARG A 153 6.41 -13.97 -24.87
CA ARG A 153 5.51 -12.84 -24.57
C ARG A 153 5.00 -12.87 -23.13
N GLN A 154 4.55 -14.03 -22.66
CA GLN A 154 4.11 -14.21 -21.28
C GLN A 154 5.28 -14.06 -20.31
N LYS A 155 6.49 -14.50 -20.70
CA LYS A 155 7.71 -14.29 -19.92
C LYS A 155 8.01 -12.80 -19.68
N ILE A 156 7.86 -11.95 -20.69
CA ILE A 156 8.03 -10.49 -20.55
C ILE A 156 6.98 -9.89 -19.60
N ALA A 157 5.71 -10.25 -19.76
CA ALA A 157 4.65 -9.75 -18.88
C ALA A 157 4.90 -10.15 -17.41
N LEU A 158 5.39 -11.37 -17.18
CA LEU A 158 5.75 -11.81 -15.84
C LEU A 158 6.92 -11.01 -15.26
N ILE A 159 8.00 -10.82 -16.04
CA ILE A 159 9.14 -10.00 -15.60
C ILE A 159 8.67 -8.61 -15.18
N LEU A 160 7.80 -7.97 -15.97
CA LEU A 160 7.25 -6.64 -15.64
C LEU A 160 6.48 -6.64 -14.31
N VAL A 161 5.59 -7.62 -14.10
CA VAL A 161 4.82 -7.73 -12.85
C VAL A 161 5.75 -7.97 -11.65
N PHE A 162 6.74 -8.84 -11.79
CA PHE A 162 7.74 -9.09 -10.74
C PHE A 162 8.60 -7.86 -10.44
N SER A 163 9.04 -7.13 -11.46
CA SER A 163 9.81 -5.90 -11.28
C SER A 163 9.00 -4.86 -10.52
N LEU A 164 7.72 -4.68 -10.86
CA LEU A 164 6.85 -3.76 -10.14
C LEU A 164 6.57 -4.20 -8.70
N GLY A 165 6.34 -5.48 -8.46
CA GLY A 165 6.23 -6.00 -7.10
C GLY A 165 7.52 -5.81 -6.29
N GLY A 166 8.69 -5.91 -6.92
CA GLY A 166 9.97 -5.53 -6.32
C GLY A 166 10.06 -4.04 -5.96
N LEU A 167 9.55 -3.16 -6.83
CA LEU A 167 9.48 -1.72 -6.53
C LEU A 167 8.57 -1.41 -5.34
N VAL A 168 7.43 -2.12 -5.21
CA VAL A 168 6.57 -2.00 -4.02
C VAL A 168 7.38 -2.28 -2.76
N CYS A 169 8.09 -3.41 -2.70
CA CYS A 169 8.94 -3.74 -1.55
C CYS A 169 10.02 -2.67 -1.26
N ILE A 170 10.59 -2.06 -2.30
CA ILE A 170 11.56 -0.97 -2.14
C ILE A 170 10.89 0.25 -1.49
N PHE A 171 9.70 0.66 -1.95
CA PHE A 171 8.97 1.77 -1.34
C PHE A 171 8.55 1.47 0.10
N SER A 172 8.09 0.25 0.38
CA SER A 172 7.78 -0.21 1.75
C SER A 172 9.02 -0.13 2.67
N LEU A 173 10.20 -0.49 2.14
CA LEU A 173 11.47 -0.39 2.87
C LEU A 173 11.89 1.06 3.10
N MET A 174 11.81 1.92 2.09
CA MET A 174 12.13 3.35 2.21
C MET A 174 11.24 4.02 3.26
N ARG A 175 9.94 3.72 3.25
CA ARG A 175 9.00 4.17 4.28
C ARG A 175 9.43 3.73 5.68
N LEU A 176 9.88 2.48 5.84
CA LEU A 176 10.37 1.97 7.12
C LEU A 176 11.65 2.67 7.61
N ILE A 177 12.54 3.07 6.69
CA ILE A 177 13.74 3.84 7.01
C ILE A 177 13.36 5.23 7.53
N GLU A 178 12.39 5.91 6.91
CA GLU A 178 11.89 7.20 7.39
C GLU A 178 11.29 7.08 8.81
N PHE A 179 10.61 5.97 9.12
CA PHE A 179 10.11 5.72 10.48
C PHE A 179 11.22 5.61 11.55
N ARG A 180 12.47 5.33 11.18
CA ARG A 180 13.60 5.36 12.12
C ARG A 180 14.07 6.77 12.43
N GLN A 181 13.91 7.70 11.50
CA GLN A 181 14.28 9.10 11.65
C GLN A 181 13.10 9.97 12.11
N PHE A 182 11.94 9.35 12.35
CA PHE A 182 10.68 10.02 12.65
C PHE A 182 10.70 10.70 14.02
N GLN A 183 10.52 12.02 14.02
CA GLN A 183 10.51 12.81 15.25
C GLN A 183 9.06 13.14 15.64
N LEU A 184 8.59 12.57 16.75
CA LEU A 184 7.24 12.83 17.28
C LEU A 184 7.03 14.31 17.68
N THR A 185 8.11 15.05 17.94
CA THR A 185 8.09 16.49 18.29
C THR A 185 7.86 17.39 17.09
N ASP A 186 8.22 16.94 15.88
CA ASP A 186 8.01 17.67 14.63
C ASP A 186 7.36 16.74 13.60
N LEU A 187 6.09 16.44 13.85
CA LEU A 187 5.26 15.63 12.95
C LEU A 187 5.10 16.29 11.58
N ALA A 188 5.06 17.62 11.51
CA ALA A 188 4.90 18.34 10.25
C ALA A 188 6.10 18.13 9.31
N ALA A 189 7.33 18.21 9.84
CA ALA A 189 8.53 17.95 9.05
C ALA A 189 8.71 16.45 8.73
N SER A 190 8.44 15.58 9.70
CA SER A 190 8.70 14.13 9.58
C SER A 190 7.67 13.41 8.70
N SER A 191 6.40 13.83 8.71
CA SER A 191 5.32 13.17 7.95
C SER A 191 5.40 13.41 6.44
N ALA A 192 6.10 14.46 5.97
CA ALA A 192 6.13 14.80 4.55
C ALA A 192 6.74 13.68 3.69
N LYS A 193 7.95 13.23 4.05
CA LYS A 193 8.65 12.16 3.31
C LYS A 193 7.93 10.83 3.44
N GLU A 194 7.45 10.52 4.65
CA GLU A 194 6.69 9.31 4.92
C GLU A 194 5.43 9.24 4.04
N SER A 195 4.67 10.33 3.93
CA SER A 195 3.47 10.42 3.09
C SER A 195 3.74 10.20 1.60
N ILE A 196 4.89 10.67 1.09
CA ILE A 196 5.31 10.46 -0.30
C ILE A 196 5.57 8.97 -0.56
N TRP A 197 6.38 8.32 0.29
CA TRP A 197 6.67 6.89 0.14
C TRP A 197 5.41 6.04 0.28
N THR A 198 4.53 6.39 1.23
CA THR A 198 3.23 5.75 1.42
C THR A 198 2.34 5.83 0.17
N SER A 199 2.33 6.97 -0.52
CA SER A 199 1.55 7.15 -1.76
C SER A 199 2.14 6.32 -2.90
N LEU A 200 3.46 6.35 -3.09
CA LEU A 200 4.14 5.57 -4.12
C LEU A 200 3.99 4.06 -3.92
N GLU A 201 4.08 3.59 -2.68
CA GLU A 201 3.85 2.19 -2.29
C GLU A 201 2.45 1.73 -2.74
N LEU A 202 1.41 2.49 -2.38
CA LEU A 202 0.02 2.20 -2.73
C LEU A 202 -0.24 2.23 -4.24
N ASP A 203 0.18 3.28 -4.92
CA ASP A 203 -0.09 3.47 -6.35
C ASP A 203 0.57 2.38 -7.19
N VAL A 204 1.84 2.06 -6.89
CA VAL A 204 2.56 0.99 -7.61
C VAL A 204 2.02 -0.40 -7.26
N ALA A 205 1.57 -0.63 -6.03
CA ALA A 205 0.90 -1.88 -5.67
C ALA A 205 -0.42 -2.08 -6.44
N ILE A 206 -1.21 -1.02 -6.61
CA ILE A 206 -2.44 -1.05 -7.42
C ILE A 206 -2.12 -1.33 -8.89
N ILE A 207 -1.15 -0.63 -9.47
CA ILE A 207 -0.72 -0.84 -10.86
C ILE A 207 -0.27 -2.29 -11.06
N CYS A 208 0.57 -2.79 -10.15
CA CYS A 208 1.05 -4.17 -10.15
C CYS A 208 -0.11 -5.18 -10.13
N GLY A 209 -1.11 -4.97 -9.28
CA GLY A 209 -2.28 -5.85 -9.19
C GLY A 209 -3.24 -5.77 -10.37
N CYS A 210 -3.27 -4.67 -11.12
CA CYS A 210 -4.12 -4.48 -12.29
C CYS A 210 -3.52 -5.05 -13.58
N LEU A 211 -2.19 -5.12 -13.70
CA LEU A 211 -1.50 -5.59 -14.90
C LEU A 211 -1.88 -7.00 -15.39
N PRO A 212 -2.05 -8.01 -14.51
CA PRO A 212 -2.47 -9.34 -14.96
C PRO A 212 -3.82 -9.35 -15.67
N PHE A 213 -4.72 -8.40 -15.37
CA PHE A 213 -6.03 -8.28 -15.99
C PHE A 213 -6.00 -7.55 -17.35
N LEU A 214 -4.93 -6.82 -17.67
CA LEU A 214 -4.77 -6.12 -18.95
C LEU A 214 -4.29 -7.05 -20.07
N ASN A 215 -3.67 -8.18 -19.75
CA ASN A 215 -3.18 -9.17 -20.72
C ASN A 215 -4.24 -9.65 -21.74
N PRO A 216 -5.47 -10.05 -21.35
CA PRO A 216 -6.50 -10.44 -22.31
C PRO A 216 -7.02 -9.27 -23.17
N LEU A 217 -7.04 -8.04 -22.66
CA LEU A 217 -7.47 -6.86 -23.41
C LEU A 217 -6.48 -6.50 -24.52
N VAL A 218 -5.18 -6.59 -24.25
CA VAL A 218 -4.13 -6.38 -25.26
C VAL A 218 -4.19 -7.45 -26.36
N GLN A 219 -4.53 -8.70 -26.01
CA GLN A 219 -4.73 -9.78 -26.98
C GLN A 219 -6.01 -9.60 -27.80
N GLY A 220 -7.10 -9.11 -27.19
CA GLY A 220 -8.36 -8.82 -27.88
C GLY A 220 -8.27 -7.63 -28.84
N VAL A 221 -7.61 -6.54 -28.44
CA VAL A 221 -7.38 -5.36 -29.30
C VAL A 221 -6.46 -5.71 -30.47
N ARG A 222 -5.45 -6.57 -30.25
CA ARG A 222 -4.57 -7.04 -31.32
C ARG A 222 -5.21 -8.10 -32.21
N SER A 223 -6.13 -8.92 -31.70
CA SER A 223 -6.95 -9.82 -32.53
C SER A 223 -7.90 -9.04 -33.43
N LYS A 224 -8.45 -7.89 -32.99
CA LYS A 224 -9.17 -6.98 -33.91
C LYS A 224 -8.26 -6.40 -34.99
N LYS A 225 -7.01 -6.06 -34.68
CA LYS A 225 -6.02 -5.68 -35.71
C LYS A 225 -5.62 -6.84 -36.64
N LEU A 226 -5.61 -8.10 -36.18
CA LEU A 226 -5.38 -9.26 -37.04
C LEU A 226 -6.61 -9.57 -37.92
N ILE A 227 -7.83 -9.46 -37.38
CA ILE A 227 -9.08 -9.68 -38.13
C ILE A 227 -9.25 -8.61 -39.22
N VAL A 228 -8.81 -7.37 -39.00
CA VAL A 228 -8.84 -6.33 -40.05
C VAL A 228 -7.78 -6.59 -41.14
N VAL A 229 -6.69 -7.29 -40.85
CA VAL A 229 -5.68 -7.66 -41.87
C VAL A 229 -6.12 -8.89 -42.69
N PHE A 230 -6.90 -9.82 -42.12
CA PHE A 230 -7.40 -11.01 -42.83
C PHE A 230 -8.70 -10.79 -43.64
N VAL A 231 -9.26 -9.57 -43.65
CA VAL A 231 -10.48 -9.25 -44.42
C VAL A 231 -10.15 -8.42 -45.68
N TYR A 232 -8.85 -8.17 -45.95
CA TYR A 232 -8.38 -7.36 -47.08
C TYR A 232 -7.31 -8.04 -47.97
N ASP A 233 -7.20 -9.37 -47.90
CA ASP A 233 -6.50 -10.23 -48.87
C ASP A 233 -7.41 -11.42 -49.23
#